data_AF-A0A246SU97-F1
#
_entry.id   AF-A0A246SU97-F1
#
_cell.length_a   1.000
_cell.length_b   1.000
_cell.length_c   1.000
_cell.angle_alpha   90.00
_cell.angle_beta   90.00
_cell.angle_gamma   90.00
#
_symmetry.space_group_name_H-M   'P 1'
#
loop_
_entity.id
_entity.type
_entity.pdbx_description
1 polymer ?
#
loop_
_entity_poly.entity_id
_entity_poly.type
_entity_poly.pdbx_seq_one_letter_code
_entity_poly.pdbx_strand_id
1 'polypeptide(L)'
;MLALFFLTTTGLATAFGSDMESRALWAASAMAEADYHRGNPCAHWKVDEEAVKKVIAWSGRTLEELRASEDYREQHDAIKGLVQLYGLEKTCDASGATFDVDEKDYGVLRFR
;
A
#
# COMPACT_ATOMS: atom_id res chain seq x y z
N MET A 1 5.74 -40.32 40.40
CA MET A 1 5.70 -40.93 39.06
C MET A 1 5.49 -39.83 38.05
N LEU A 2 6.38 -39.83 37.05
CA LEU A 2 6.30 -39.27 35.69
C LEU A 2 5.98 -37.77 35.48
N ALA A 3 7.03 -37.13 34.97
CA ALA A 3 7.05 -35.88 34.23
C ALA A 3 6.36 -36.00 32.86
N LEU A 4 5.95 -34.87 32.29
CA LEU A 4 6.32 -34.57 30.91
C LEU A 4 6.47 -33.05 30.70
N PHE A 5 7.71 -32.66 30.42
CA PHE A 5 8.12 -31.42 29.78
C PHE A 5 7.53 -31.35 28.37
N PHE A 6 7.08 -30.18 27.93
CA PHE A 6 7.49 -29.65 26.62
C PHE A 6 7.62 -28.13 26.67
N LEU A 7 8.86 -27.71 26.45
CA LEU A 7 9.33 -26.36 26.21
C LEU A 7 8.77 -25.78 24.90
N THR A 8 8.62 -24.45 24.91
CA THR A 8 8.91 -23.49 23.81
C THR A 8 8.10 -23.55 22.52
N THR A 9 7.36 -22.47 22.22
CA THR A 9 7.57 -21.55 21.07
C THR A 9 6.30 -20.71 20.76
N THR A 10 5.97 -19.71 21.58
CA THR A 10 4.92 -18.72 21.22
C THR A 10 5.43 -17.29 21.15
N GLY A 11 6.76 -17.10 21.17
CA GLY A 11 7.37 -15.76 21.27
C GLY A 11 7.88 -15.13 19.97
N LEU A 12 7.75 -15.78 18.81
CA LEU A 12 8.39 -15.30 17.56
C LEU A 12 7.42 -15.01 16.40
N ALA A 13 6.14 -15.38 16.50
CA ALA A 13 5.19 -15.21 15.39
C ALA A 13 4.55 -13.81 15.31
N THR A 14 4.51 -13.05 16.41
CA THR A 14 3.79 -11.78 16.48
C THR A 14 4.56 -10.61 15.87
N ALA A 15 5.88 -10.55 16.03
CA ALA A 15 6.69 -9.46 15.47
C ALA A 15 6.80 -9.51 13.94
N PHE A 16 6.90 -10.73 13.35
CA PHE A 16 6.91 -10.90 11.90
C PHE A 16 5.52 -10.74 11.27
N GLY A 17 4.46 -11.16 11.97
CA GLY A 17 3.08 -11.02 11.50
C GLY A 17 2.67 -9.55 11.33
N SER A 18 2.93 -8.71 12.34
CA SER A 18 2.57 -7.28 12.27
C SER A 18 3.36 -6.51 11.22
N ASP A 19 4.63 -6.86 10.98
CA ASP A 19 5.42 -6.27 9.89
C ASP A 19 4.82 -6.66 8.53
N MET A 20 4.56 -7.96 8.28
CA MET A 20 3.98 -8.42 7.01
C MET A 20 2.57 -7.87 6.74
N GLU A 21 1.71 -7.76 7.75
CA GLU A 21 0.39 -7.14 7.61
C GLU A 21 0.51 -5.65 7.30
N SER A 22 1.41 -4.93 7.97
CA SER A 22 1.66 -3.51 7.70
C SER A 22 2.17 -3.27 6.27
N ARG A 23 3.03 -4.18 5.77
CA ARG A 23 3.51 -4.15 4.38
C ARG A 23 2.40 -4.41 3.38
N ALA A 24 1.54 -5.39 3.65
CA ALA A 24 0.39 -5.71 2.81
C ALA A 24 -0.62 -4.55 2.76
N LEU A 25 -0.93 -3.94 3.91
CA LEU A 25 -1.76 -2.74 4.03
C LEU A 25 -1.19 -1.61 3.17
N TRP A 26 0.08 -1.25 3.39
CA TRP A 26 0.71 -0.15 2.65
C TRP A 26 0.76 -0.42 1.15
N ALA A 27 1.09 -1.65 0.74
CA ALA A 27 1.10 -2.03 -0.66
C ALA A 27 -0.29 -1.98 -1.27
N ALA A 28 -1.34 -2.40 -0.57
CA ALA A 28 -2.72 -2.30 -1.04
C ALA A 28 -3.13 -0.82 -1.23
N SER A 29 -2.81 0.06 -0.29
CA SER A 29 -3.07 1.50 -0.42
C SER A 29 -2.30 2.11 -1.59
N ALA A 30 -1.01 1.81 -1.72
CA ALA A 30 -0.19 2.28 -2.83
C ALA A 30 -0.74 1.76 -4.18
N MET A 31 -1.18 0.50 -4.24
CA MET A 31 -1.81 -0.05 -5.45
C MET A 31 -3.12 0.67 -5.81
N ALA A 32 -3.94 1.02 -4.82
CA ALA A 32 -5.17 1.78 -5.04
C ALA A 32 -4.88 3.17 -5.63
N GLU A 33 -3.86 3.87 -5.10
CA GLU A 33 -3.40 5.15 -5.63
C GLU A 33 -2.90 5.01 -7.06
N ALA A 34 -2.00 4.06 -7.32
CA ALA A 34 -1.45 3.82 -8.65
C ALA A 34 -2.55 3.50 -9.68
N ASP A 35 -3.47 2.59 -9.35
CA ASP A 35 -4.57 2.22 -10.24
C ASP A 35 -5.51 3.39 -10.51
N TYR A 36 -5.85 4.17 -9.48
CA TYR A 36 -6.68 5.36 -9.64
C TYR A 36 -6.02 6.38 -10.58
N HIS A 37 -4.74 6.68 -10.37
CA HIS A 37 -4.00 7.70 -11.11
C HIS A 37 -3.64 7.26 -12.54
N ARG A 38 -3.57 5.96 -12.83
CA ARG A 38 -3.52 5.46 -14.21
C ARG A 38 -4.79 5.80 -14.99
N GLY A 39 -5.96 5.68 -14.34
CA GLY A 39 -7.25 6.02 -14.94
C GLY A 39 -7.57 7.53 -14.94
N ASN A 40 -6.95 8.27 -14.02
CA ASN A 40 -7.20 9.70 -13.79
C ASN A 40 -5.86 10.47 -13.75
N PRO A 41 -5.26 10.78 -14.91
CA PRO A 41 -3.93 11.39 -14.95
C PRO A 41 -3.90 12.78 -14.29
N CYS A 42 -2.94 12.97 -13.39
CA CYS A 42 -2.67 14.26 -12.74
C CYS A 42 -1.70 15.12 -13.55
N ALA A 43 -1.75 16.44 -13.33
CA ALA A 43 -0.86 17.39 -14.01
C ALA A 43 0.62 17.17 -13.65
N HIS A 44 0.92 17.10 -12.34
CA HIS A 44 2.29 17.09 -11.81
C HIS A 44 2.76 15.73 -11.31
N TRP A 45 1.88 14.74 -11.24
CA TRP A 45 2.19 13.42 -10.69
C TRP A 45 2.05 12.34 -11.74
N LYS A 46 2.99 11.39 -11.76
CA LYS A 46 2.89 10.16 -12.58
C LYS A 46 3.05 8.93 -11.69
N VAL A 47 2.43 7.84 -12.11
CA VAL A 47 2.71 6.53 -11.53
C VAL A 47 4.11 6.09 -11.94
N ASP A 48 4.92 5.69 -10.97
CA ASP A 48 6.20 5.03 -11.20
C ASP A 48 5.99 3.50 -11.22
N GLU A 49 5.97 2.94 -12.42
CA GLU A 49 5.71 1.51 -12.63
C GLU A 49 6.80 0.59 -12.03
N GLU A 50 8.04 1.07 -11.91
CA GLU A 50 9.11 0.29 -11.28
C GLU A 50 8.95 0.29 -9.76
N ALA A 51 8.52 1.42 -9.17
CA ALA A 51 8.19 1.48 -7.76
C ALA A 51 6.96 0.62 -7.42
N VAL A 52 5.95 0.58 -8.30
CA VAL A 52 4.80 -0.32 -8.17
C VAL A 52 5.24 -1.79 -8.09
N LYS A 53 6.14 -2.23 -8.98
CA LYS A 53 6.67 -3.60 -8.93
C LYS A 53 7.41 -3.89 -7.63
N LYS A 54 8.21 -2.92 -7.15
CA LYS A 54 8.96 -3.06 -5.89
C LYS A 54 8.04 -3.18 -4.68
N VAL A 55 7.00 -2.34 -4.57
CA VAL A 55 6.09 -2.38 -3.41
C VAL A 55 5.27 -3.67 -3.39
N ILE A 56 4.85 -4.19 -4.55
CA ILE A 56 4.18 -5.50 -4.65
C ILE A 56 5.13 -6.60 -4.13
N ALA A 57 6.37 -6.66 -4.64
CA ALA A 57 7.33 -7.67 -4.21
C ALA A 57 7.66 -7.57 -2.71
N TRP A 58 7.82 -6.35 -2.19
CA TRP A 58 8.11 -6.09 -0.78
C TRP A 58 6.97 -6.54 0.15
N SER A 59 5.72 -6.44 -0.30
CA SER A 59 4.54 -6.86 0.46
C SER A 59 4.45 -8.36 0.71
N GLY A 60 5.13 -9.18 -0.11
CA GLY A 60 4.98 -10.63 -0.10
C GLY A 60 3.63 -11.14 -0.61
N ARG A 61 2.82 -10.27 -1.23
CA ARG A 61 1.52 -10.59 -1.86
C ARG A 61 1.59 -10.50 -3.37
N THR A 62 0.67 -11.18 -4.05
CA THR A 62 0.47 -10.96 -5.48
C THR A 62 -0.36 -9.69 -5.73
N LEU A 63 -0.32 -9.20 -6.97
CA LEU A 63 -1.15 -8.08 -7.39
C LEU A 63 -2.65 -8.39 -7.21
N GLU A 64 -3.06 -9.62 -7.53
CA GLU A 64 -4.44 -10.07 -7.40
C GLU A 64 -4.87 -10.11 -5.93
N GLU A 65 -4.00 -10.59 -5.03
CA GLU A 65 -4.27 -10.60 -3.58
C GLU A 65 -4.43 -9.18 -3.03
N LEU A 66 -3.55 -8.26 -3.44
CA LEU A 66 -3.64 -6.85 -3.03
C LEU A 66 -4.92 -6.20 -3.53
N ARG A 67 -5.29 -6.39 -4.80
CA ARG A 67 -6.53 -5.81 -5.37
C ARG A 67 -7.81 -6.43 -4.81
N ALA A 68 -7.74 -7.67 -4.31
CA ALA A 68 -8.86 -8.33 -3.66
C ALA A 68 -9.02 -7.93 -2.18
N SER A 69 -8.05 -7.20 -1.60
CA SER A 69 -8.07 -6.84 -0.19
C SER A 69 -9.10 -5.74 0.13
N GLU A 70 -9.53 -5.72 1.39
CA GLU A 70 -10.36 -4.64 1.91
C GLU A 70 -9.60 -3.30 1.92
N ASP A 71 -8.33 -3.31 2.32
CA ASP A 71 -7.46 -2.13 2.36
C ASP A 71 -7.37 -1.42 1.00
N TYR A 72 -7.26 -2.18 -0.09
CA TYR A 72 -7.26 -1.62 -1.44
C TYR A 72 -8.59 -0.94 -1.75
N ARG A 73 -9.71 -1.61 -1.47
CA ARG A 73 -11.05 -1.08 -1.71
C ARG A 73 -11.30 0.19 -0.92
N GLU A 74 -10.96 0.18 0.37
CA GLU A 74 -11.12 1.33 1.26
C GLU A 74 -10.30 2.53 0.79
N GLN A 75 -9.01 2.33 0.47
CA GLN A 75 -8.18 3.42 -0.05
C GLN A 75 -8.74 3.92 -1.39
N HIS A 76 -9.10 3.03 -2.31
CA HIS A 76 -9.60 3.41 -3.63
C HIS A 76 -10.91 4.22 -3.54
N ASP A 77 -11.82 3.84 -2.63
CA ASP A 77 -13.05 4.59 -2.41
C ASP A 77 -12.82 5.88 -1.61
N ALA A 78 -11.85 5.92 -0.71
CA ALA A 78 -11.41 7.15 -0.04
C ALA A 78 -10.88 8.18 -1.05
N ILE A 79 -10.03 7.77 -2.00
CA ILE A 79 -9.55 8.66 -3.08
C ILE A 79 -10.72 9.25 -3.86
N LYS A 80 -11.68 8.43 -4.27
CA LYS A 80 -12.89 8.92 -4.98
C LYS A 80 -13.67 9.93 -4.14
N GLY A 81 -13.84 9.65 -2.84
CA GLY A 81 -14.51 10.56 -1.91
C GLY A 81 -13.78 11.91 -1.81
N LEU A 82 -12.45 11.89 -1.72
CA LEU A 82 -11.63 13.11 -1.72
C LEU A 82 -11.76 13.88 -3.04
N VAL A 83 -11.74 13.19 -4.19
CA VAL A 83 -11.94 13.84 -5.49
C VAL A 83 -13.33 14.49 -5.59
N GLN A 84 -14.37 13.85 -5.07
CA GLN A 84 -15.72 14.44 -5.04
C GLN A 84 -15.79 15.70 -4.16
N LEU A 85 -15.06 15.72 -3.04
CA LEU A 85 -15.09 16.84 -2.08
C LEU A 85 -14.19 18.00 -2.50
N TYR A 86 -12.99 17.71 -3.00
CA TYR A 86 -11.92 18.69 -3.17
C TYR A 86 -11.50 18.90 -4.63
N GLY A 87 -11.96 18.04 -5.54
CA GLY A 87 -11.55 18.02 -6.94
C GLY A 87 -10.25 17.25 -7.17
N LEU A 88 -10.08 16.79 -8.42
CA LEU A 88 -8.99 15.90 -8.81
C LEU A 88 -7.60 16.47 -8.48
N GLU A 89 -7.30 17.71 -8.86
CA GLU A 89 -5.95 18.28 -8.69
C GLU A 89 -5.51 18.36 -7.22
N LYS A 90 -6.41 18.75 -6.30
CA LYS A 90 -6.06 18.81 -4.87
C LYS A 90 -5.83 17.43 -4.29
N THR A 91 -6.60 16.43 -4.73
CA THR A 91 -6.39 15.04 -4.33
C THR A 91 -5.10 14.50 -4.93
N CYS A 92 -4.80 14.80 -6.19
CA CYS A 92 -3.53 14.45 -6.83
C CYS A 92 -2.32 14.97 -6.03
N ASP A 93 -2.36 16.23 -5.59
CA ASP A 93 -1.24 16.80 -4.80
C ASP A 93 -1.12 16.14 -3.42
N ALA A 94 -2.24 15.84 -2.76
CA ALA A 94 -2.22 15.16 -1.47
C ALA A 94 -1.74 13.70 -1.58
N SER A 95 -2.26 12.94 -2.56
CA SER A 95 -1.84 11.58 -2.86
C SER A 95 -0.38 11.56 -3.30
N GLY A 96 0.00 12.47 -4.19
CA GLY A 96 1.36 12.67 -4.66
C GLY A 96 2.36 12.84 -3.53
N ALA A 97 2.12 13.79 -2.62
CA ALA A 97 2.98 14.02 -1.47
C ALA A 97 3.02 12.82 -0.50
N THR A 98 1.92 12.07 -0.38
CA THR A 98 1.85 10.91 0.52
C THR A 98 2.60 9.70 -0.05
N PHE A 99 2.50 9.49 -1.36
CA PHE A 99 3.02 8.34 -2.08
C PHE A 99 4.18 8.70 -3.02
N ASP A 100 4.90 9.78 -2.72
CA ASP A 100 6.11 10.16 -3.48
C ASP A 100 7.19 9.09 -3.30
N VAL A 101 7.60 8.48 -4.41
CA VAL A 101 8.59 7.40 -4.48
C VAL A 101 9.97 7.85 -4.05
N ASP A 102 10.27 9.14 -4.16
CA ASP A 102 11.57 9.69 -3.82
C ASP A 102 11.63 10.09 -2.33
N GLU A 103 10.48 10.35 -1.68
CA GLU A 103 10.41 10.64 -0.24
C GLU A 103 10.07 9.42 0.63
N LYS A 104 9.44 8.39 0.04
CA LYS A 104 9.03 7.16 0.73
C LYS A 104 9.62 5.95 0.01
N ASP A 105 10.27 5.07 0.77
CA ASP A 105 10.88 3.83 0.26
C ASP A 105 9.93 2.97 -0.61
N TYR A 106 8.62 3.12 -0.41
CA TYR A 106 7.57 2.38 -1.10
C TYR A 106 6.42 3.29 -1.59
N GLY A 107 6.73 4.55 -1.90
CA GLY A 107 5.83 5.39 -2.70
C GLY A 107 5.62 4.81 -4.10
N VAL A 108 4.60 5.25 -4.81
CA VAL A 108 4.30 4.81 -6.21
C VAL A 108 4.02 5.96 -7.17
N LEU A 109 4.03 7.20 -6.68
CA LEU A 109 3.89 8.40 -7.48
C LEU A 109 5.24 9.13 -7.55
N ARG A 110 5.54 9.76 -8.69
CA ARG A 110 6.71 10.63 -8.85
C ARG A 110 6.27 11.99 -9.34
N PHE A 111 6.85 13.03 -8.75
CA PHE A 111 6.70 14.39 -9.24
C PHE A 111 7.36 14.56 -10.62
N ARG A 112 6.68 15.24 -11.54
CA ARG A 112 7.11 15.42 -12.94
C ARG A 112 8.02 16.61 -13.15
#